data_AF-A0A2R6EWV4-F1
#
_entry.id   AF-A0A2R6EWV4-F1
#
_cell.length_a   1.000
_cell.length_b   1.000
_cell.length_c   1.000
_cell.angle_alpha   90.00
_cell.angle_beta   90.00
_cell.angle_gamma   90.00
#
_symmetry.space_group_name_H-M   'P 1'
#
loop_
_entity.id
_entity.type
_entity.pdbx_description
1 polymer ?
#
loop_
_entity_poly.entity_id
_entity_poly.type
_entity_poly.pdbx_seq_one_letter_code
_entity_poly.pdbx_strand_id
1 'polypeptide(L)'
;MAIARHADGVGADVRALASQVHPVFMLPPLAASWFGAVVAGEFVLGIGLTHMAAMFFAVYTAHVKDGYIDFYERGEDDDHPMTIRGCRLALAGATVGFACVLVALFLAVGPGAALITLPTWFIGYLHAPQFDTNPVTTTLGYPTGIALAILGGFYVQTSTLTPSIVGFA
;
A
#
# COMPACT_ATOMS: atom_id res chain seq x y z
N MET A 1 -7.70 -2.41 26.22
CA MET A 1 -6.77 -1.67 25.34
C MET A 1 -7.51 -1.39 24.07
N ALA A 2 -7.95 -0.15 23.84
CA ALA A 2 -8.82 0.17 22.72
C ALA A 2 -8.01 0.70 21.53
N ILE A 3 -8.13 0.03 20.38
CA ILE A 3 -7.71 0.57 19.08
C ILE A 3 -8.74 1.61 18.65
N ALA A 4 -10.03 1.26 18.75
CA ALA A 4 -11.12 2.15 18.44
C ALA A 4 -11.22 3.31 19.44
N ARG A 5 -11.61 4.48 18.95
CA ARG A 5 -11.80 5.69 19.77
C ARG A 5 -13.22 5.84 20.31
N HIS A 6 -14.22 5.39 19.53
CA HIS A 6 -15.63 5.68 19.79
C HIS A 6 -16.38 4.57 20.54
N ALA A 7 -15.78 3.40 20.69
CA ALA A 7 -16.41 2.26 21.33
C ALA A 7 -15.37 1.25 21.82
N ASP A 8 -15.78 0.43 22.79
CA ASP A 8 -14.94 -0.62 23.36
C ASP A 8 -15.20 -2.00 22.76
N GLY A 9 -14.20 -2.87 22.89
CA GLY A 9 -14.28 -4.29 22.56
C GLY A 9 -13.73 -4.63 21.17
N VAL A 10 -13.43 -5.92 20.98
CA VAL A 10 -12.76 -6.44 19.77
C VAL A 10 -13.51 -6.09 18.50
N GLY A 11 -14.84 -6.13 18.52
CA GLY A 11 -15.66 -5.77 17.36
C GLY A 11 -15.51 -4.30 16.95
N ALA A 12 -15.36 -3.38 17.92
CA ALA A 12 -15.10 -1.98 17.63
C ALA A 12 -13.68 -1.79 17.05
N ASP A 13 -12.69 -2.45 17.64
CA ASP A 13 -11.31 -2.42 17.17
C ASP A 13 -11.17 -2.92 15.72
N VAL A 14 -11.82 -4.04 15.38
CA VAL A 14 -11.83 -4.58 14.02
C VAL A 14 -12.50 -3.61 13.04
N ARG A 15 -13.62 -2.98 13.41
CA ARG A 15 -14.28 -1.98 12.55
C ARG A 15 -13.41 -0.75 12.34
N ALA A 16 -12.69 -0.29 13.36
CA ALA A 16 -11.78 0.85 13.25
C ALA A 16 -10.57 0.57 12.36
N LEU A 17 -10.05 -0.67 12.37
CA LEU A 17 -9.02 -1.11 11.42
C LEU A 17 -9.60 -1.25 10.00
N ALA A 18 -10.76 -1.89 9.87
CA ALA A 18 -11.41 -2.11 8.58
C ALA A 18 -11.81 -0.79 7.90
N SER A 19 -12.13 0.27 8.66
CA SER A 19 -12.46 1.57 8.10
C SER A 19 -11.28 2.21 7.38
N GLN A 20 -10.04 1.79 7.63
CA GLN A 20 -8.83 2.27 6.93
C GLN A 20 -8.67 1.64 5.53
N VAL A 21 -9.53 0.68 5.18
CA VAL A 21 -9.66 0.18 3.82
C VAL A 21 -10.61 1.11 3.08
N HIS A 22 -10.08 2.14 2.43
CA HIS A 22 -10.86 3.05 1.57
C HIS A 22 -10.92 2.47 0.14
N PRO A 23 -12.02 1.82 -0.29
CA PRO A 23 -12.00 1.04 -1.52
C PRO A 23 -11.75 1.87 -2.78
N VAL A 24 -12.23 3.12 -2.79
CA VAL A 24 -12.05 4.07 -3.91
C VAL A 24 -10.57 4.35 -4.17
N PHE A 25 -9.76 4.44 -3.12
CA PHE A 25 -8.32 4.73 -3.21
C PHE A 25 -7.45 3.46 -3.20
N MET A 26 -7.97 2.36 -2.69
CA MET A 26 -7.24 1.09 -2.59
C MET A 26 -7.40 0.18 -3.80
N LEU A 27 -8.59 0.11 -4.41
CA LEU A 27 -8.79 -0.75 -5.57
C LEU A 27 -7.90 -0.40 -6.77
N PRO A 28 -7.61 0.87 -7.10
CA PRO A 28 -6.79 1.19 -8.26
C PRO A 28 -5.37 0.60 -8.24
N PRO A 29 -4.54 0.74 -7.18
CA PRO A 29 -3.22 0.11 -7.14
C PRO A 29 -3.27 -1.43 -7.14
N LEU A 30 -4.32 -2.03 -6.54
CA LEU A 30 -4.54 -3.48 -6.60
C LEU A 30 -4.87 -3.93 -8.03
N ALA A 31 -5.73 -3.19 -8.72
CA ALA A 31 -6.07 -3.43 -10.12
C ALA A 31 -4.87 -3.20 -11.04
N ALA A 32 -4.07 -2.17 -10.79
CA ALA A 32 -2.84 -1.88 -11.53
C ALA A 32 -1.79 -3.01 -11.41
N SER A 33 -1.64 -3.58 -10.21
CA SER A 33 -0.84 -4.80 -10.00
C SER A 33 -1.34 -5.96 -10.87
N TRP A 34 -2.65 -6.19 -10.94
CA TRP A 34 -3.21 -7.23 -11.79
C TRP A 34 -3.10 -6.92 -13.27
N PHE A 35 -3.25 -5.66 -13.67
CA PHE A 35 -3.05 -5.23 -15.05
C PHE A 35 -1.64 -5.60 -15.53
N GLY A 36 -0.60 -5.29 -14.74
CA GLY A 36 0.77 -5.70 -15.04
C GLY A 36 0.91 -7.22 -15.18
N ALA A 37 0.32 -7.98 -14.27
CA ALA A 37 0.35 -9.45 -14.30
C ALA A 37 -0.39 -10.04 -15.52
N VAL A 38 -1.51 -9.45 -15.93
CA VAL A 38 -2.29 -9.93 -17.10
C VAL A 38 -1.55 -9.62 -18.40
N VAL A 39 -0.91 -8.46 -18.51
CA VAL A 39 -0.13 -8.08 -19.70
C VAL A 39 1.11 -8.97 -19.89
N ALA A 40 1.57 -9.66 -18.84
CA ALA A 40 2.62 -10.68 -18.96
C ALA A 40 2.22 -11.89 -19.83
N GLY A 41 0.92 -12.08 -20.10
CA GLY A 41 0.39 -13.21 -20.87
C GLY A 41 0.12 -14.42 -19.98
N GLU A 42 1.12 -15.27 -19.76
CA GLU A 42 1.02 -16.36 -18.80
C GLU A 42 1.34 -15.85 -17.40
N PHE A 43 0.53 -16.22 -16.40
CA PHE A 43 0.72 -15.77 -15.03
C PHE A 43 0.43 -16.87 -14.00
N VAL A 44 1.15 -16.79 -12.88
CA VAL A 44 0.97 -17.63 -11.70
C VAL A 44 0.12 -16.87 -10.69
N LEU A 45 -1.09 -17.38 -10.43
CA LEU A 45 -2.07 -16.74 -9.55
C LEU A 45 -1.50 -16.43 -8.16
N GLY A 46 -0.76 -17.36 -7.56
CA GLY A 46 -0.17 -17.19 -6.22
C GLY A 46 0.84 -16.04 -6.16
N ILE A 47 1.67 -15.88 -7.20
CA ILE A 47 2.64 -14.78 -7.29
C ILE A 47 1.92 -13.44 -7.50
N GLY A 48 0.89 -13.42 -8.37
CA GLY A 48 0.07 -12.22 -8.59
C GLY A 48 -0.65 -11.76 -7.32
N LEU A 49 -1.25 -12.70 -6.57
CA LEU A 49 -1.87 -12.41 -5.26
C LEU A 49 -0.86 -11.91 -4.24
N THR A 50 0.36 -12.45 -4.23
CA THR A 50 1.43 -12.02 -3.32
C THR A 50 1.84 -10.58 -3.60
N HIS A 51 2.00 -10.21 -4.88
CA HIS A 51 2.31 -8.83 -5.27
C HIS A 51 1.14 -7.87 -4.98
N MET A 52 -0.09 -8.28 -5.28
CA MET A 52 -1.29 -7.52 -4.91
C MET A 52 -1.36 -7.27 -3.39
N ALA A 53 -1.01 -8.27 -2.57
CA ALA A 53 -0.97 -8.13 -1.12
C ALA A 53 0.09 -7.09 -0.68
N ALA A 54 1.23 -7.00 -1.37
CA ALA A 54 2.21 -5.93 -1.12
C ALA A 54 1.62 -4.54 -1.39
N MET A 55 0.88 -4.38 -2.51
CA MET A 55 0.19 -3.12 -2.80
C MET A 55 -0.88 -2.80 -1.74
N PHE A 56 -1.62 -3.81 -1.27
CA PHE A 56 -2.58 -3.65 -0.19
C PHE A 56 -1.90 -3.11 1.08
N PHE A 57 -0.82 -3.72 1.54
CA PHE A 57 -0.14 -3.27 2.76
C PHE A 57 0.50 -1.88 2.59
N ALA A 58 1.03 -1.55 1.42
CA ALA A 58 1.59 -0.22 1.14
C ALA A 58 0.50 0.87 1.23
N VAL A 59 -0.65 0.66 0.58
CA VAL A 59 -1.75 1.64 0.56
C VAL A 59 -2.50 1.69 1.89
N TYR A 60 -2.66 0.56 2.57
CA TYR A 60 -3.20 0.53 3.93
C TYR A 60 -2.29 1.31 4.88
N THR A 61 -0.96 1.18 4.74
CA THR A 61 0.01 2.01 5.48
C THR A 61 -0.21 3.49 5.19
N ALA A 62 -0.43 3.86 3.92
CA ALA A 62 -0.74 5.23 3.52
C ALA A 62 -1.99 5.75 4.25
N HIS A 63 -3.14 5.07 4.13
CA HIS A 63 -4.39 5.53 4.74
C HIS A 63 -4.31 5.68 6.27
N VAL A 64 -3.68 4.72 6.96
CA VAL A 64 -3.52 4.82 8.41
C VAL A 64 -2.61 5.99 8.78
N LYS A 65 -1.56 6.22 7.99
CA LYS A 65 -0.60 7.30 8.23
C LYS A 65 -1.23 8.66 7.94
N ASP A 66 -2.02 8.76 6.88
CA ASP A 66 -2.81 9.91 6.46
C ASP A 66 -3.70 10.40 7.60
N GLY A 67 -4.69 9.59 8.00
CA GLY A 67 -5.58 9.96 9.10
C GLY A 67 -4.84 10.17 10.43
N TYR A 68 -3.71 9.51 10.67
CA TYR A 68 -2.89 9.80 11.85
C TYR A 68 -2.30 11.21 11.81
N ILE A 69 -1.73 11.63 10.68
CA ILE A 69 -1.11 12.95 10.53
C ILE A 69 -2.20 14.03 10.47
N ASP A 70 -3.22 13.84 9.65
CA ASP A 70 -4.22 14.86 9.38
C ASP A 70 -5.08 15.13 10.62
N PHE A 71 -5.46 14.08 11.36
CA PHE A 71 -6.20 14.24 12.61
C PHE A 71 -5.32 14.64 13.81
N TYR A 72 -4.23 13.93 14.10
CA TYR A 72 -3.48 14.14 15.36
C TYR A 72 -2.36 15.18 15.30
N GLU A 73 -1.84 15.52 14.11
CA GLU A 73 -0.72 16.45 13.97
C GLU A 73 -1.13 17.77 13.29
N ARG A 74 -2.00 17.71 12.27
CA ARG A 74 -2.41 18.89 11.50
C ARG A 74 -3.75 19.49 11.94
N GLY A 75 -4.65 18.68 12.51
CA GLY A 75 -5.98 19.12 12.91
C GLY A 75 -6.87 19.45 11.70
N GLU A 76 -6.65 18.78 10.58
CA GLU A 76 -7.39 18.96 9.32
C GLU A 76 -8.68 18.14 9.31
N ASP A 77 -8.69 17.00 10.01
CA ASP A 77 -9.87 16.14 10.18
C ASP A 77 -10.62 16.42 11.49
N ASP A 78 -11.96 16.48 11.41
CA ASP A 78 -12.84 16.66 12.58
C ASP A 78 -12.94 15.38 13.46
N ASP A 79 -12.72 14.20 12.88
CA ASP A 79 -12.92 12.91 13.53
C ASP A 79 -11.90 11.86 13.06
N HIS A 80 -11.60 10.86 13.91
CA HIS A 80 -10.74 9.73 13.53
C HIS A 80 -11.13 8.47 14.32
N PRO A 81 -11.38 7.33 13.65
CA PRO A 81 -11.96 6.14 14.27
C PRO A 81 -11.01 5.42 15.23
N MET A 82 -9.70 5.59 15.06
CA MET A 82 -8.67 4.94 15.89
C MET A 82 -7.93 5.91 16.81
N THR A 83 -7.48 5.40 17.95
CA THR A 83 -6.57 6.09 18.87
C THR A 83 -5.16 6.22 18.28
N ILE A 84 -4.32 7.14 18.79
CA ILE A 84 -2.88 7.22 18.44
C ILE A 84 -2.20 5.86 18.53
N ARG A 85 -2.47 5.11 19.61
CA ARG A 85 -1.91 3.77 19.80
C ARG A 85 -2.43 2.79 18.75
N GLY A 86 -3.72 2.86 18.43
CA GLY A 86 -4.32 2.11 17.34
C GLY A 86 -3.60 2.35 16.01
N CYS A 87 -3.36 3.61 15.63
CA CYS A 87 -2.64 3.95 14.41
C CYS A 87 -1.23 3.37 14.40
N ARG A 88 -0.48 3.51 15.50
CA ARG A 88 0.88 2.95 15.61
C ARG A 88 0.91 1.42 15.48
N LEU A 89 -0.06 0.73 16.09
CA LEU A 89 -0.16 -0.73 15.97
C LEU A 89 -0.53 -1.16 14.55
N ALA A 90 -1.47 -0.45 13.91
CA ALA A 90 -1.86 -0.72 12.53
C ALA A 90 -0.70 -0.48 11.55
N LEU A 91 0.06 0.61 11.71
CA LEU A 91 1.26 0.88 10.91
C LEU A 91 2.33 -0.20 11.09
N ALA A 92 2.60 -0.62 12.34
CA ALA A 92 3.54 -1.70 12.61
C ALA A 92 3.06 -3.02 11.97
N GLY A 93 1.78 -3.38 12.12
CA GLY A 93 1.20 -4.58 11.54
C GLY A 93 1.26 -4.58 10.01
N ALA A 94 0.88 -3.47 9.38
CA ALA A 94 0.94 -3.32 7.92
C ALA A 94 2.38 -3.37 7.39
N THR A 95 3.34 -2.79 8.12
CA THR A 95 4.77 -2.85 7.78
C THR A 95 5.32 -4.26 7.87
N VAL A 96 4.97 -5.01 8.92
CA VAL A 96 5.34 -6.43 9.05
C VAL A 96 4.70 -7.25 7.93
N GLY A 97 3.42 -7.03 7.64
CA GLY A 97 2.73 -7.66 6.51
C GLY A 97 3.42 -7.42 5.17
N PHE A 98 3.77 -6.15 4.89
CA PHE A 98 4.54 -5.76 3.71
C PHE A 98 5.89 -6.46 3.66
N ALA A 99 6.65 -6.46 4.75
CA ALA A 99 7.96 -7.11 4.82
C ALA A 99 7.86 -8.63 4.57
N CYS A 100 6.84 -9.30 5.11
CA CYS A 100 6.60 -10.72 4.87
C CYS A 100 6.33 -11.03 3.40
N VAL A 101 5.46 -10.25 2.73
CA VAL A 101 5.18 -10.46 1.30
C VAL A 101 6.37 -10.07 0.43
N LEU A 102 7.14 -9.05 0.81
CA LEU A 102 8.36 -8.67 0.12
C LEU A 102 9.42 -9.79 0.17
N VAL A 103 9.60 -10.42 1.34
CA VAL A 103 10.46 -11.60 1.49
C VAL A 103 9.93 -12.77 0.67
N ALA A 104 8.61 -12.98 0.64
CA ALA A 104 8.02 -14.03 -0.20
C ALA A 104 8.30 -13.80 -1.69
N LEU A 105 8.17 -12.57 -2.19
CA LEU A 105 8.52 -12.22 -3.57
C LEU A 105 10.02 -12.38 -3.85
N PHE A 106 10.87 -11.97 -2.89
CA PHE A 106 12.32 -12.16 -2.99
C PHE A 106 12.69 -13.63 -3.14
N LEU A 107 12.10 -14.51 -2.32
CA LEU A 107 12.41 -15.94 -2.34
C LEU A 107 11.80 -16.66 -3.55
N ALA A 108 10.61 -16.26 -3.98
CA ALA A 108 9.89 -16.94 -5.05
C ALA A 108 10.30 -16.49 -6.47
N VAL A 109 10.66 -15.21 -6.63
CA VAL A 109 10.97 -14.60 -7.95
C VAL A 109 12.41 -14.12 -8.01
N GLY A 110 12.90 -13.47 -6.95
CA GLY A 110 14.27 -12.98 -6.85
C GLY A 110 14.39 -11.53 -6.39
N PRO A 111 15.63 -11.01 -6.29
CA PRO A 111 15.90 -9.68 -5.75
C PRO A 111 15.25 -8.54 -6.54
N GLY A 112 15.12 -8.66 -7.86
CA GLY A 112 14.50 -7.62 -8.69
C GLY A 112 13.03 -7.40 -8.36
N ALA A 113 12.30 -8.46 -7.98
CA ALA A 113 10.90 -8.36 -7.57
C ALA A 113 10.78 -7.52 -6.29
N ALA A 114 11.63 -7.81 -5.30
CA ALA A 114 11.67 -7.03 -4.08
C ALA A 114 12.11 -5.57 -4.32
N LEU A 115 13.10 -5.32 -5.18
CA LEU A 115 13.58 -3.97 -5.47
C LEU A 115 12.54 -3.09 -6.16
N ILE A 116 11.72 -3.64 -7.06
CA ILE A 116 10.64 -2.88 -7.72
C ILE A 116 9.47 -2.64 -6.76
N THR A 117 9.15 -3.62 -5.90
CA THR A 117 8.02 -3.51 -4.97
C THR A 117 8.33 -2.63 -3.76
N LEU A 118 9.55 -2.67 -3.21
CA LEU A 118 9.94 -1.99 -1.97
C LEU A 118 9.63 -0.47 -1.93
N PRO A 119 9.88 0.32 -2.99
CA PRO A 119 9.56 1.75 -3.01
C PRO A 119 8.10 2.08 -2.70
N THR A 120 7.16 1.18 -2.99
CA THR A 120 5.73 1.42 -2.73
C THR A 120 5.41 1.58 -1.24
N TRP A 121 6.10 0.87 -0.36
CA TRP A 121 5.94 1.07 1.08
C TRP A 121 6.44 2.45 1.52
N PHE A 122 7.57 2.91 0.98
CA PHE A 122 8.06 4.26 1.26
C PHE A 122 7.10 5.33 0.76
N ILE A 123 6.53 5.16 -0.43
CA ILE A 123 5.49 6.06 -0.94
C ILE A 123 4.31 6.12 0.01
N GLY A 124 3.82 4.97 0.49
CA GLY A 124 2.72 4.93 1.43
C GLY A 124 3.06 5.55 2.79
N TYR A 125 4.19 5.17 3.39
CA TYR A 125 4.59 5.64 4.72
C TYR A 125 4.92 7.14 4.74
N LEU A 126 5.48 7.67 3.65
CA LEU A 126 5.86 9.07 3.49
C LEU A 126 4.78 9.91 2.78
N HIS A 127 3.60 9.31 2.51
CA HIS A 127 2.50 9.98 1.81
C HIS A 127 2.12 11.28 2.49
N ALA A 128 1.45 11.23 3.65
CA ALA A 128 1.08 12.43 4.38
C ALA A 128 2.29 13.26 4.86
N PRO A 129 3.32 12.69 5.52
CA PRO A 129 4.34 13.52 6.15
C PRO A 129 5.31 14.22 5.18
N GLN A 130 5.43 13.79 3.93
CA GLN A 130 6.35 14.40 2.96
C GLN A 130 5.68 14.72 1.62
N PHE A 131 4.92 13.80 1.06
CA PHE A 131 4.37 14.00 -0.28
C PHE A 131 3.13 14.88 -0.28
N ASP A 132 2.26 14.73 0.71
CA ASP A 132 1.08 15.58 0.85
C ASP A 132 1.37 16.84 1.66
N THR A 133 2.22 17.68 1.08
CA THR A 133 2.66 18.97 1.65
C THR A 133 2.60 20.10 0.64
N ASN A 134 2.47 19.79 -0.65
CA ASN A 134 2.32 20.76 -1.73
C ASN A 134 1.72 20.08 -2.98
N PRO A 135 1.07 20.84 -3.89
CA PRO A 135 0.37 20.26 -5.03
C PRO A 135 1.22 19.39 -5.94
N VAL A 136 2.52 19.68 -6.08
CA VAL A 136 3.41 18.92 -6.96
C VAL A 136 3.64 17.53 -6.40
N THR A 137 4.08 17.42 -5.15
CA THR A 137 4.41 16.13 -4.56
C THR A 137 3.17 15.28 -4.26
N THR A 138 2.04 15.91 -3.89
CA THR A 138 0.75 15.20 -3.75
C THR A 138 0.33 14.59 -5.08
N THR A 139 0.47 15.35 -6.17
CA THR A 139 0.09 14.89 -7.51
C THR A 139 1.00 13.77 -8.03
N LEU A 140 2.29 13.77 -7.67
CA LEU A 140 3.25 12.77 -8.17
C LEU A 140 3.22 11.45 -7.40
N GLY A 141 2.89 11.46 -6.10
CA GLY A 141 2.95 10.26 -5.26
C GLY A 141 2.05 9.14 -5.76
N TYR A 142 0.80 9.45 -6.09
CA TYR A 142 -0.17 8.45 -6.50
C TYR A 142 0.12 7.84 -7.90
N PRO A 143 0.35 8.62 -8.98
CA PRO A 143 0.78 8.07 -10.27
C PRO A 143 2.06 7.23 -10.18
N THR A 144 3.04 7.65 -9.38
CA THR A 144 4.28 6.89 -9.16
C THR A 144 3.98 5.53 -8.51
N GLY A 145 3.09 5.50 -7.52
CA GLY A 145 2.62 4.26 -6.91
C GLY A 145 1.92 3.34 -7.90
N ILE A 146 1.06 3.88 -8.77
CA ILE A 146 0.38 3.13 -9.83
C ILE A 146 1.38 2.56 -10.84
N ALA A 147 2.34 3.36 -11.29
CA ALA A 147 3.40 2.94 -12.19
C ALA A 147 4.18 1.75 -11.62
N LEU A 148 4.63 1.85 -10.36
CA LEU A 148 5.31 0.76 -9.67
C LEU A 148 4.44 -0.48 -9.48
N ALA A 149 3.13 -0.32 -9.25
CA ALA A 149 2.20 -1.44 -9.16
C ALA A 149 2.12 -2.20 -10.50
N ILE A 150 2.02 -1.49 -11.63
CA ILE A 150 2.03 -2.08 -12.98
C ILE A 150 3.35 -2.79 -13.26
N LEU A 151 4.48 -2.10 -13.07
CA LEU A 151 5.81 -2.65 -13.33
C LEU A 151 6.09 -3.87 -12.46
N GLY A 152 5.78 -3.80 -11.18
CA GLY A 152 5.96 -4.90 -10.23
C GLY A 152 5.06 -6.08 -10.59
N GLY A 153 3.79 -5.83 -10.92
CA GLY A 153 2.84 -6.87 -11.33
C GLY A 153 3.29 -7.64 -12.58
N PHE A 154 3.88 -6.94 -13.56
CA PHE A 154 4.47 -7.58 -14.73
C PHE A 154 5.79 -8.30 -14.40
N TYR A 155 6.67 -7.65 -13.64
CA TYR A 155 7.98 -8.19 -13.32
C TYR A 155 7.88 -9.50 -12.53
N VAL A 156 6.97 -9.59 -11.57
CA VAL A 156 6.82 -10.81 -10.77
C VAL A 156 6.40 -12.03 -11.59
N GLN A 157 5.79 -11.82 -12.77
CA GLN A 157 5.40 -12.90 -13.68
C GLN A 157 6.47 -13.23 -14.72
N THR A 158 7.31 -12.27 -15.10
CA THR A 158 8.22 -12.41 -16.26
C THR A 158 9.70 -12.35 -15.90
N SER A 159 10.03 -11.89 -14.69
CA SER A 159 11.40 -11.59 -14.23
C SER A 159 12.19 -10.63 -15.12
N THR A 160 11.50 -9.82 -15.93
CA THR A 160 12.09 -8.82 -16.83
C THR A 160 11.18 -7.61 -16.97
N LEU A 161 11.67 -6.55 -17.61
CA LEU A 161 10.88 -5.40 -18.03
C LEU A 161 11.06 -5.20 -19.54
N THR A 162 9.96 -5.02 -20.25
CA THR A 162 9.95 -4.68 -21.68
C THR A 162 9.77 -3.17 -21.87
N PRO A 163 10.15 -2.60 -23.02
CA PRO A 163 9.87 -1.19 -23.30
C PRO A 163 8.37 -0.85 -23.24
N SER A 164 7.49 -1.79 -23.61
CA SER A 164 6.04 -1.58 -23.56
C SER A 164 5.51 -1.42 -22.14
N ILE A 165 5.96 -2.25 -21.18
CA ILE A 165 5.50 -2.12 -19.80
C ILE A 165 6.11 -0.89 -19.13
N VAL A 166 7.37 -0.57 -19.45
CA VAL A 166 8.04 0.64 -18.96
C VAL A 166 7.32 1.90 -19.44
N GLY A 167 6.70 1.89 -20.63
CA GLY A 167 5.93 3.02 -21.13
C GLY A 167 4.66 3.37 -20.33
N PHE A 168 4.20 2.51 -19.40
CA PHE A 168 3.12 2.82 -18.47
C PHE A 168 3.60 3.52 -17.19
N ALA A 169 4.92 3.68 -17.01
CA ALA A 169 5.58 4.27 -15.85
C ALA A 169 6.34 5.55 -16.21
#